data_AF-A0A973LNN0-F1
#
_entry.id   AF-A0A973LNN0-F1
#
_cell.length_a   1.000
_cell.length_b   1.000
_cell.length_c   1.000
_cell.angle_alpha   90.00
_cell.angle_beta   90.00
_cell.angle_gamma   90.00
#
_symmetry.space_group_name_H-M   'P 1'
#
loop_
_entity.id
_entity.type
_entity.pdbx_description
1 polymer ?
#
loop_
_entity_poly.entity_id
_entity_poly.type
_entity_poly.pdbx_seq_one_letter_code
_entity_poly.pdbx_strand_id
1 'polypeptide(L)' 'MAGKPVRPVNAIDQTRRMLSLVTYLKERPGARVEDVARAFGITEDELVSDLDVLPMCGTSFRGGDLLDIDTDGERIWWHN' A
#
# COMPACT_ATOMS: atom_id res chain seq x y z
N MET A 1 13.29 -22.38 14.59
CA MET A 1 12.06 -22.05 13.85
C MET A 1 12.49 -21.64 12.45
N ALA A 2 12.28 -22.49 11.45
CA ALA A 2 12.57 -22.14 10.06
C ALA A 2 11.52 -21.13 9.60
N GLY A 3 11.94 -19.92 9.25
CA GLY A 3 11.07 -18.90 8.67
C GLY A 3 10.39 -19.46 7.42
N LYS A 4 9.08 -19.31 7.33
CA LYS A 4 8.29 -19.75 6.18
C LYS A 4 8.84 -19.06 4.93
N PRO A 5 9.11 -19.77 3.83
CA PRO A 5 9.57 -19.12 2.61
C PRO A 5 8.49 -18.15 2.13
N VAL A 6 8.82 -16.85 2.10
CA VAL A 6 8.00 -15.83 1.46
C VAL A 6 7.96 -16.20 -0.01
N ARG A 7 6.80 -16.63 -0.51
CA ARG A 7 6.65 -16.83 -1.96
C ARG A 7 6.94 -15.48 -2.60
N PRO A 8 7.78 -15.41 -3.65
CA PRO A 8 7.96 -14.16 -4.37
C PRO A 8 6.58 -13.73 -4.83
N VAL A 9 6.15 -12.57 -4.34
CA VAL A 9 4.89 -11.96 -4.75
C VAL A 9 4.94 -11.84 -6.27
N ASN A 10 3.94 -12.39 -6.96
CA ASN A 10 3.80 -12.19 -8.39
C ASN A 10 3.67 -10.68 -8.64
N ALA A 11 4.62 -10.09 -9.37
CA ALA A 11 4.67 -8.65 -9.62
C ALA A 11 3.37 -8.11 -10.25
N ILE A 12 2.69 -8.93 -11.07
CA ILE A 12 1.39 -8.57 -11.64
C ILE A 12 0.33 -8.43 -10.54
N ASP A 13 0.30 -9.37 -9.60
CA ASP A 13 -0.68 -9.36 -8.51
C ASP A 13 -0.38 -8.25 -7.49
N GLN A 14 0.91 -7.94 -7.24
CA GLN A 14 1.31 -6.77 -6.46
C GLN A 14 0.83 -5.47 -7.10
N THR A 15 1.09 -5.31 -8.40
CA THR A 15 0.73 -4.10 -9.13
C THR A 15 -0.79 -3.89 -9.09
N ARG A 16 -1.57 -4.96 -9.32
CA ARG A 16 -3.04 -4.91 -9.20
C ARG A 16 -3.47 -4.47 -7.80
N ARG A 17 -2.86 -5.05 -6.76
CA ARG A 17 -3.17 -4.71 -5.38
C ARG A 17 -2.83 -3.25 -5.05
N MET A 18 -1.66 -2.76 -5.45
CA MET A 18 -1.25 -1.37 -5.25
C MET A 18 -2.21 -0.39 -5.91
N LEU A 19 -2.66 -0.67 -7.15
CA LEU A 19 -3.66 0.16 -7.84
C LEU A 19 -5.00 0.19 -7.08
N SER A 20 -5.42 -0.96 -6.51
CA SER A 20 -6.61 -1.03 -5.66
C SER A 20 -6.43 -0.31 -4.32
N LEU A 21 -5.25 -0.38 -3.70
CA LEU A 21 -4.92 0.34 -2.45
C LEU A 21 -5.05 1.85 -2.64
N VAL A 22 -4.53 2.39 -3.75
CA VAL A 22 -4.65 3.82 -4.08
C VAL A 22 -6.10 4.28 -4.04
N THR A 23 -7.01 3.53 -4.68
CA THR A 23 -8.44 3.87 -4.70
C THR A 23 -9.05 3.74 -3.30
N TYR A 24 -8.74 2.66 -2.58
CA TYR A 24 -9.31 2.38 -1.27
C TYR A 24 -8.94 3.43 -0.22
N LEU A 25 -7.67 3.83 -0.17
CA LEU A 25 -7.12 4.77 0.82
C LEU A 25 -7.61 6.19 0.59
N LYS A 26 -7.76 6.61 -0.67
CA LYS A 26 -8.31 7.93 -1.02
C LYS A 26 -9.73 8.14 -0.48
N GLU A 27 -10.52 7.08 -0.40
CA GLU A 27 -11.88 7.11 0.16
C GLU A 27 -11.92 6.99 1.69
N ARG A 28 -10.79 6.61 2.32
CA ARG A 28 -10.72 6.26 3.76
C ARG A 28 -9.49 6.90 4.44
N PRO A 29 -9.46 8.24 4.59
CA PRO A 29 -8.36 8.90 5.29
C PRO A 29 -8.22 8.40 6.74
N GLY A 30 -7.00 8.06 7.16
CA GLY A 30 -6.72 7.57 8.51
C GLY A 30 -7.14 6.12 8.75
N ALA A 31 -7.30 5.32 7.69
CA ALA A 31 -7.58 3.89 7.78
C ALA A 31 -6.53 3.17 8.64
N ARG A 32 -6.96 2.19 9.44
CA ARG A 32 -6.05 1.39 10.27
C ARG A 32 -5.34 0.36 9.39
N VAL A 33 -4.03 0.20 9.59
CA VAL A 33 -3.20 -0.76 8.85
C VAL A 33 -3.80 -2.18 8.93
N GLU A 34 -4.22 -2.60 10.12
CA GLU A 34 -4.84 -3.92 10.35
C GLU A 34 -6.12 -4.17 9.52
N ASP A 35 -6.94 -3.14 9.33
CA ASP A 35 -8.22 -3.25 8.63
C ASP A 35 -8.00 -3.27 7.13
N VAL A 36 -7.02 -2.52 6.64
CA VAL A 36 -6.60 -2.54 5.24
C VAL A 36 -5.98 -3.90 4.91
N ALA A 37 -5.03 -4.38 5.71
CA ALA A 37 -4.40 -5.68 5.49
C ALA A 37 -5.45 -6.81 5.44
N ARG A 38 -6.43 -6.78 6.36
CA ARG A 38 -7.57 -7.70 6.38
C ARG A 38 -8.46 -7.58 5.15
N ALA A 39 -8.80 -6.36 4.71
CA ALA A 39 -9.64 -6.14 3.53
C ALA A 39 -8.99 -6.63 2.24
N PHE A 40 -7.66 -6.58 2.15
CA PHE A 40 -6.88 -7.00 0.99
C PHE A 40 -6.37 -8.45 1.09
N GLY A 41 -6.59 -9.12 2.22
CA GLY A 41 -6.18 -10.50 2.44
C GLY A 41 -4.66 -10.71 2.45
N ILE A 42 -3.91 -9.70 2.91
CA ILE A 42 -2.45 -9.70 3.01
C ILE A 42 -2.00 -9.49 4.45
N THR A 43 -0.71 -9.71 4.71
CA THR A 43 -0.10 -9.37 6.00
C THR A 43 0.13 -7.85 6.13
N GLU A 44 0.24 -7.36 7.37
CA GLU A 44 0.60 -5.96 7.61
C GLU A 44 2.00 -5.63 7.07
N ASP A 45 2.97 -6.56 7.17
CA ASP A 45 4.31 -6.40 6.59
C ASP A 45 4.26 -6.25 5.05
N GLU A 46 3.43 -7.05 4.37
CA GLU A 46 3.22 -6.91 2.92
C GLU A 46 2.56 -5.58 2.57
N LEU A 47 1.61 -5.12 3.39
CA LEU A 47 0.95 -3.84 3.18
C LEU A 47 1.95 -2.68 3.35
N VAL A 48 2.74 -2.68 4.42
CA VAL A 48 3.77 -1.66 4.67
C VAL A 48 4.77 -1.64 3.52
N SER A 49 5.22 -2.80 3.04
CA SER A 49 6.12 -2.87 1.88
C SER A 49 5.51 -2.29 0.60
N ASP A 50 4.19 -2.40 0.40
CA ASP A 50 3.52 -1.77 -0.73
C ASP A 50 3.40 -0.25 -0.51
N LEU A 51 3.11 0.19 0.71
CA LEU A 51 3.03 1.61 1.11
C LEU A 51 4.38 2.33 0.96
N ASP A 52 5.50 1.65 1.17
CA ASP A 52 6.85 2.20 0.94
C ASP A 52 7.11 2.54 -0.53
N VAL A 53 6.41 1.87 -1.46
CA VAL A 53 6.61 2.04 -2.91
C VAL A 53 5.66 3.08 -3.49
N LEU A 54 4.42 3.17 -3.00
CA LEU A 54 3.39 4.05 -3.56
C LEU A 54 3.81 5.53 -3.69
N PRO A 55 4.57 6.14 -2.76
CA PRO A 55 5.04 7.53 -2.91
C PRO A 55 5.94 7.78 -4.13
N MET A 56 6.47 6.71 -4.76
CA MET A 56 7.24 6.81 -6.00
C MET A 56 6.34 6.89 -7.25
N CYS A 57 5.03 6.70 -7.10
CA CYS A 57 4.05 6.78 -8.19
C CYS A 57 3.45 8.18 -8.29
N GLY A 58 3.17 8.61 -9.51
CA GLY A 58 2.45 9.86 -9.80
C GLY A 58 0.94 9.67 -9.93
N THR A 59 0.18 10.73 -9.68
CA THR A 59 -1.25 10.80 -10.00
C THR A 59 -1.51 11.04 -11.49
N SER A 60 -0.48 11.43 -12.24
CA SER A 60 -0.54 11.69 -13.68
C SER A 60 0.77 11.30 -14.37
N PHE A 61 0.80 11.42 -15.70
CA PHE A 61 2.02 11.22 -16.51
C PHE A 61 3.00 12.41 -16.44
N ARG A 62 2.62 13.51 -15.77
CA ARG A 62 3.45 14.69 -15.61
C ARG A 62 4.37 14.49 -14.39
N GLY A 63 5.64 14.85 -14.55
CA GLY A 63 6.59 14.82 -13.43
C GLY A 63 6.21 15.86 -12.37
N GLY A 64 6.26 15.45 -11.09
CA GLY A 64 6.08 16.34 -9.94
C GLY A 64 4.89 16.00 -9.04
N ASP A 65 3.85 15.36 -9.57
CA ASP A 65 2.61 15.08 -8.80
C ASP A 65 2.63 13.66 -8.20
N LEU A 66 3.54 13.42 -7.25
CA LEU A 66 3.66 12.14 -6.56
C LEU A 66 2.52 11.92 -5.55
N LEU A 67 2.24 10.65 -5.27
CA LEU A 67 1.36 10.26 -4.17
C LEU A 67 1.99 10.67 -2.84
N ASP A 68 1.20 11.37 -2.02
CA ASP A 68 1.60 11.74 -0.66
C ASP A 68 0.80 10.87 0.32
N ILE A 69 1.38 9.71 0.62
CA ILE A 69 0.82 8.67 1.50
C ILE A 69 1.86 8.40 2.59
N ASP A 70 1.43 8.44 3.85
CA ASP A 70 2.28 8.18 5.01
C ASP A 70 1.62 7.20 5.98
N THR A 71 2.42 6.51 6.80
CA THR A 71 1.94 5.58 7.83
C THR A 71 2.85 5.58 9.05
N ASP A 72 2.25 5.55 10.24
CA ASP A 72 2.98 5.38 11.51
C ASP A 72 3.05 3.91 11.97
N GLY A 73 2.56 3.00 11.13
CA GLY A 73 2.42 1.57 11.44
C GLY A 73 1.07 1.20 12.04
N GLU A 74 0.27 2.15 12.52
CA GLU A 74 -1.11 1.92 12.97
C GLU A 74 -2.14 2.50 12.00
N ARG A 75 -1.85 3.66 11.41
CA ARG A 75 -2.75 4.41 10.55
C ARG A 75 -2.06 4.88 9.29
N ILE A 76 -2.87 5.01 8.24
CA ILE A 76 -2.42 5.45 6.92
C ILE A 76 -3.12 6.77 6.58
N TRP A 77 -2.35 7.77 6.19
CA TRP A 77 -2.82 9.09 5.79
C TRP A 77 -2.54 9.35 4.31
N TRP A 78 -3.44 10.13 3.73
CA TRP A 78 -3.36 10.62 2.36
C TRP A 78 -3.41 12.15 2.42
N HIS A 79 -2.47 12.81 1.76
CA HIS A 79 -2.28 14.26 1.88
C HIS A 79 -2.55 15.07 0.60
N ASN A 80 -2.64 14.45 -0.58
CA ASN A 80 -2.85 15.16 -1.86
C ASN A 80 -4.28 15.17 -2.44
#